data_AF-A0A820RNQ3-F1
#
_entry.id   AF-A0A820RNQ3-F1
#
_cell.length_a   1.000
_cell.length_b   1.000
_cell.length_c   1.000
_cell.angle_alpha   90.00
_cell.angle_beta   90.00
_cell.angle_gamma   90.00
#
_symmetry.space_group_name_H-M   'P 1'
#
loop_
_entity.id
_entity.type
_entity.pdbx_description
1 polymer ?
#
loop_
_entity_poly.entity_id
_entity_poly.type
_entity_poly.pdbx_seq_one_letter_code
_entity_poly.pdbx_strand_id
1 'polypeptide(L)' 'MTATNSDKEKDLEKLFKIIHNVKYAMLTTVNEDGTLHSRPMINKQADSFHGELWFFTQR' A
#
# COMPACT_ATOMS: atom_id res chain seq x y z
N MET A 1 9.26 14.63 23.32
CA MET A 1 7.86 14.27 23.02
C MET A 1 7.89 12.93 22.30
N THR A 2 7.88 11.83 23.05
CA THR A 2 7.98 10.46 22.52
C THR A 2 6.58 9.97 22.19
N ALA A 3 6.25 9.87 20.90
CA ALA A 3 4.96 9.37 20.44
C ALA A 3 4.77 7.93 20.93
N THR A 4 3.80 7.77 21.83
CA THR A 4 3.34 6.52 22.41
C THR A 4 2.81 5.60 21.32
N ASN A 5 3.10 4.30 21.44
CA ASN A 5 2.78 3.24 20.46
C ASN A 5 1.32 3.23 19.95
N SER A 6 0.38 3.80 20.72
CA SER A 6 -1.05 3.90 20.41
C SER A 6 -1.39 4.78 19.21
N ASP A 7 -0.61 5.83 18.92
CA ASP A 7 -0.93 6.75 17.81
C ASP A 7 -0.63 6.10 16.45
N LYS A 8 0.41 5.26 16.39
CA LYS A 8 0.79 4.52 15.18
C LYS A 8 -0.28 3.53 14.74
N GLU A 9 -0.92 2.82 15.68
CA GLU A 9 -1.98 1.87 15.36
C GLU A 9 -3.20 2.59 14.76
N LYS A 10 -3.60 3.73 15.31
CA LYS A 10 -4.70 4.54 14.77
C LYS A 10 -4.41 5.07 13.37
N ASP A 11 -3.18 5.53 13.13
CA ASP A 11 -2.75 6.02 11.82
C ASP A 11 -2.71 4.90 10.79
N LEU A 12 -2.22 3.72 11.17
CA LEU A 12 -2.25 2.51 10.32
C LEU A 12 -3.68 2.10 9.99
N GLU A 13 -4.57 2.06 10.97
CA GLU A 13 -5.98 1.72 10.77
C GLU A 13 -6.68 2.68 9.79
N LYS A 14 -6.36 3.98 9.89
CA LYS A 14 -6.85 5.00 8.95
C LYS A 14 -6.27 4.80 7.55
N LEU A 15 -4.98 4.50 7.43
CA LEU A 15 -4.34 4.19 6.16
C LEU A 15 -5.00 2.97 5.49
N PHE A 16 -5.34 1.93 6.25
CA PHE A 16 -6.01 0.73 5.73
C PHE A 16 -7.40 1.02 5.20
N LYS A 17 -8.19 1.84 5.90
CA LYS A 17 -9.52 2.26 5.40
C LYS A 17 -9.43 2.97 4.06
N ILE A 18 -8.40 3.79 3.87
CA ILE A 18 -8.17 4.50 2.60
C ILE A 18 -7.77 3.50 1.51
N ILE A 19 -6.75 2.67 1.76
CA ILE A 19 -6.22 1.69 0.79
C ILE A 19 -7.29 0.68 0.37
N HIS A 20 -8.14 0.23 1.30
CA HIS A 20 -9.23 -0.71 1.06
C HIS A 20 -10.32 -0.13 0.14
N ASN A 21 -10.56 1.19 0.21
CA ASN A 21 -11.50 1.87 -0.66
C ASN A 21 -10.91 2.16 -2.07
N VAL A 22 -9.60 2.04 -2.23
CA VAL A 22 -8.91 2.24 -3.52
C VAL A 22 -8.84 0.92 -4.28
N LYS A 23 -9.65 0.80 -5.33
CA LYS A 23 -9.70 -0.40 -6.18
C LYS A 23 -8.43 -0.61 -7.03
N TYR A 24 -7.84 0.49 -7.51
CA TYR A 24 -6.65 0.48 -8.36
C TYR A 24 -5.57 1.34 -7.73
N ALA A 25 -4.44 0.73 -7.39
CA ALA A 25 -3.26 1.44 -6.92
C ALA A 25 -2.25 1.59 -8.07
N MET A 26 -1.46 2.66 -8.05
CA MET A 26 -0.37 2.87 -9.01
C MET A 26 0.93 2.37 -8.38
N LEU A 27 1.51 1.29 -8.93
CA LEU A 27 2.83 0.83 -8.55
C LEU A 27 3.86 1.49 -9.47
N THR A 28 4.66 2.40 -8.91
CA THR A 28 5.73 3.07 -9.64
C THR A 28 7.07 2.46 -9.25
N THR A 29 7.78 1.90 -10.23
CA THR A 29 9.12 1.33 -10.05
C THR A 29 10.14 2.19 -10.79
N VAL A 30 11.37 2.20 -10.29
CA VAL A 30 12.52 2.78 -10.98
C VAL A 30 13.22 1.64 -11.71
N ASN A 31 13.34 1.75 -13.03
CA ASN A 31 14.09 0.80 -13.85
C ASN A 31 15.60 1.05 -13.75
N GLU A 32 16.41 0.09 -14.20
CA GLU A 32 17.88 0.20 -14.19
C GLU A 32 18.40 1.40 -15.00
N ASP A 33 17.63 1.88 -15.98
CA ASP A 33 17.90 3.07 -16.79
C ASP A 33 17.52 4.39 -16.10
N GLY A 34 17.01 4.34 -14.87
CA GLY A 34 16.58 5.51 -14.10
C GLY A 34 15.20 6.04 -14.50
N THR A 35 14.50 5.38 -15.43
CA THR A 35 13.15 5.77 -15.82
C THR A 35 12.11 5.29 -14.80
N LEU A 36 11.03 6.06 -14.64
CA LEU A 36 9.92 5.74 -13.75
C LEU A 36 8.82 5.04 -14.57
N HIS A 37 8.55 3.79 -14.25
CA HIS A 37 7.46 3.03 -14.85
C HIS A 37 6.34 2.88 -13.84
N SER A 38 5.16 3.40 -14.17
CA SER A 38 3.96 3.26 -13.35
C SER A 38 2.98 2.27 -13.98
N ARG A 39 2.48 1.33 -13.18
CA ARG A 39 1.55 0.28 -13.63
C ARG A 39 0.34 0.21 -12.69
N PRO A 40 -0.89 0.19 -13.21
CA PRO A 40 -2.06 0.01 -12.37
C PRO A 40 -2.11 -1.43 -11.85
N MET A 41 -2.21 -1.59 -10.53
CA MET A 41 -2.32 -2.87 -9.83
C MET A 41 -3.65 -2.91 -9.07
N ILE A 42 -4.35 -4.04 -9.14
CA ILE A 42 -5.58 -4.25 -8.38
C ILE A 42 -5.20 -4.60 -6.95
N ASN A 43 -5.75 -3.85 -6.00
CA ASN A 43 -5.53 -4.10 -4.59
C ASN A 43 -6.35 -5.33 -4.14
N LYS A 44 -5.72 -6.28 -3.44
CA LYS A 44 -6.44 -7.37 -2.79
C LYS A 44 -7.00 -6.89 -1.45
N GLN A 45 -8.28 -7.17 -1.20
CA GLN A 45 -8.82 -7.10 0.16
C GLN A 45 -8.08 -8.11 1.04
N ALA A 46 -7.12 -7.64 1.82
CA ALA A 46 -6.58 -8.41 2.93
C ALA A 46 -7.43 -8.10 4.17
N ASP A 47 -8.01 -9.14 4.77
CA ASP A 47 -8.88 -9.00 5.95
C ASP A 47 -8.12 -8.48 7.19
N SER A 48 -6.78 -8.57 7.18
CA SER A 48 -5.90 -8.04 8.23
C SER A 48 -4.61 -7.53 7.62
N PHE A 49 -4.39 -6.21 7.63
CA PHE A 49 -3.16 -5.60 7.11
C PHE A 49 -2.13 -5.50 8.24
N HIS A 50 -1.16 -6.41 8.23
CA HIS A 50 -0.01 -6.41 9.17
C HIS A 50 1.19 -5.59 8.64
N GLY A 51 0.94 -4.69 7.67
CA GLY A 51 1.98 -3.96 6.95
C GLY A 51 2.27 -4.52 5.54
N GLU A 52 1.44 -5.43 5.04
CA GLU A 52 1.65 -6.10 3.76
C GLU A 52 0.60 -5.70 2.72
N LEU A 53 1.04 -5.33 1.51
CA LEU A 53 0.18 -5.03 0.37
C LEU A 53 0.36 -6.08 -0.72
N TRP A 54 -0.74 -6.75 -1.07
CA TRP A 54 -0.74 -7.84 -2.04
C TRP A 54 -1.36 -7.40 -3.36
N PHE A 55 -0.65 -7.65 -4.45
CA PHE A 55 -1.12 -7.39 -5.81
C PHE A 55 -1.05 -8.66 -6.66
N PHE A 56 -2.00 -8.83 -7.57
CA PHE A 56 -1.86 -9.80 -8.65
C PHE A 56 -1.11 -9.16 -9.82
N THR A 57 -0.06 -9.84 -10.30
CA THR A 57 0.65 -9.47 -11.52
C THR A 57 0.52 -10.60 -12.54
N GLN A 58 0.58 -10.24 -13.82
CA GLN A 58 0.75 -11.21 -14.90
C GLN A 58 2.22 -11.68 -14.93
N ARG A 59 2.43 -12.92 -15.39
CA ARG A 59 3.76 -13.54 -15.54
C ARG A 59 4.44 -13.07 -16.81
#